data_AF-A0A967RD33-F1
#
_entry.id   AF-A0A967RD33-F1
#
_cell.length_a   1.000
_cell.length_b   1.000
_cell.length_c   1.000
_cell.angle_alpha   90.00
_cell.angle_beta   90.00
_cell.angle_gamma   90.00
#
_symmetry.space_group_name_H-M   'P 1'
#
loop_
_entity.id
_entity.type
_entity.pdbx_description
1 polymer ?
#
loop_
_entity_poly.entity_id
_entity_poly.type
_entity_poly.pdbx_seq_one_letter_code
_entity_poly.pdbx_strand_id
1 'polypeptide(L)'
;MVADYKEIVDVIKESGGDGFKFCYQCGLCDTVCPWNRVRTFSMRKIIREATFGMTEVEGEDIWRCTSCGNCPRQCPRGVKIIESGVSLRRIATEYGVFPTSVRPVRTISASLVGEGNPLNEKRENRAGWAEGLAVKPFSEEMEVLYFPGCYLSY
;
A
#
# COMPACT_ATOMS: atom_id res chain seq x y z
N MET A 1 -3.41 -3.07 22.62
CA MET A 1 -4.73 -3.71 22.74
C MET A 1 -4.89 -4.55 21.48
N VAL A 2 -4.88 -5.87 21.60
CA VAL A 2 -5.11 -6.74 20.44
C VAL A 2 -6.62 -6.72 20.23
N ALA A 3 -7.09 -6.01 19.20
CA ALA A 3 -8.48 -6.15 18.75
C ALA A 3 -8.76 -7.64 18.48
N ASP A 4 -10.01 -8.09 18.59
CA ASP A 4 -10.32 -9.50 18.36
C ASP A 4 -9.75 -9.90 16.99
N TYR A 5 -9.00 -11.01 16.95
CA TYR A 5 -8.37 -11.57 15.76
C TYR A 5 -9.30 -11.51 14.54
N LYS A 6 -10.58 -11.80 14.78
CA LYS A 6 -11.60 -11.87 13.73
C LYS A 6 -11.90 -10.50 13.15
N GLU A 7 -11.93 -9.46 13.99
CA GLU A 7 -12.12 -8.07 13.57
C GLU A 7 -10.96 -7.61 12.67
N ILE A 8 -9.71 -7.90 13.05
CA ILE A 8 -8.53 -7.49 12.26
C ILE A 8 -8.53 -8.19 10.89
N VAL A 9 -8.85 -9.49 10.84
CA VAL A 9 -8.91 -10.24 9.59
C VAL A 9 -9.99 -9.68 8.66
N ASP A 10 -11.13 -9.27 9.20
CA ASP A 10 -12.20 -8.68 8.40
C ASP A 10 -11.81 -7.29 7.88
N VAL A 11 -11.18 -6.46 8.71
CA VAL A 11 -10.60 -5.17 8.27
C VAL A 11 -9.56 -5.35 7.15
N ILE A 12 -8.72 -6.39 7.23
CA ILE A 12 -7.77 -6.75 6.16
C ILE A 12 -8.49 -7.08 4.85
N LYS A 13 -9.57 -7.85 4.90
CA LYS A 13 -10.37 -8.19 3.71
C LYS A 13 -11.02 -6.95 3.11
N GLU A 14 -11.66 -6.13 3.94
CA GLU A 14 -12.31 -4.88 3.53
C GLU A 14 -11.33 -3.89 2.90
N SER A 15 -10.08 -3.88 3.38
CA SER A 15 -8.98 -3.07 2.83
C SER A 15 -8.39 -3.62 1.50
N GLY A 16 -8.95 -4.71 0.96
CA GLY A 16 -8.53 -5.36 -0.29
C GLY A 16 -7.47 -6.46 -0.12
N GLY A 17 -7.26 -6.96 1.11
CA GLY A 17 -6.25 -7.97 1.45
C GLY A 17 -6.74 -9.42 1.41
N ASP A 18 -7.95 -9.71 0.93
CA ASP A 18 -8.56 -11.05 0.94
C ASP A 18 -7.74 -12.13 0.21
N GLY A 19 -6.82 -11.73 -0.68
CA GLY A 19 -5.92 -12.64 -1.38
C GLY A 19 -5.01 -13.47 -0.49
N PHE A 20 -4.74 -13.05 0.76
CA PHE A 20 -3.87 -13.77 1.70
C PHE A 20 -4.32 -15.22 1.96
N LYS A 21 -5.63 -15.48 1.96
CA LYS A 21 -6.22 -16.81 2.27
C LYS A 21 -5.81 -17.92 1.30
N PHE A 22 -5.35 -17.57 0.10
CA PHE A 22 -4.93 -18.55 -0.91
C PHE A 22 -3.49 -19.05 -0.72
N CYS A 23 -2.72 -18.42 0.17
CA CYS A 23 -1.31 -18.74 0.39
C CYS A 23 -1.12 -20.05 1.17
N TYR A 24 -0.38 -21.00 0.59
CA TYR A 24 0.03 -22.25 1.28
C TYR A 24 1.49 -22.21 1.77
N GLN A 25 2.11 -21.03 1.84
CA GLN A 25 3.42 -20.83 2.47
C GLN A 25 4.63 -21.48 1.75
N CYS A 26 4.61 -21.57 0.41
CA CYS A 26 5.72 -22.16 -0.38
C CYS A 26 7.07 -21.42 -0.32
N GLY A 27 7.10 -20.12 0.03
CA GLY A 27 8.36 -19.35 0.16
C GLY A 27 8.96 -18.82 -1.14
N LEU A 28 8.34 -19.07 -2.29
CA LEU A 28 8.85 -18.55 -3.57
C LEU A 28 8.90 -17.01 -3.61
N CYS A 29 7.94 -16.35 -2.97
CA CYS A 29 7.92 -14.88 -2.86
C CYS A 29 9.14 -14.29 -2.13
N ASP A 30 9.66 -14.99 -1.11
CA ASP A 30 10.87 -14.56 -0.39
C ASP A 30 12.11 -14.79 -1.25
N THR A 31 12.17 -15.92 -1.95
CA THR A 31 13.30 -16.31 -2.82
C THR A 31 13.51 -15.30 -3.96
N VAL A 32 12.42 -14.80 -4.55
CA VAL A 32 12.49 -13.82 -5.66
C VAL A 32 12.49 -12.37 -5.21
N CYS A 33 12.42 -12.12 -3.89
CA CYS A 33 12.41 -10.76 -3.36
C CYS A 33 13.81 -10.14 -3.44
N PRO A 34 13.98 -8.98 -4.11
CA PRO A 34 15.28 -8.32 -4.19
C PRO A 34 15.81 -7.86 -2.83
N TRP A 35 14.94 -7.59 -1.85
CA TRP A 35 15.34 -7.20 -0.50
C TRP A 35 16.21 -8.25 0.18
N ASN A 36 16.00 -9.54 -0.09
CA ASN A 36 16.79 -10.62 0.49
C ASN A 36 18.25 -10.65 0.01
N ARG A 37 18.62 -9.82 -0.97
CA ARG A 37 20.02 -9.60 -1.36
C ARG A 37 20.75 -8.59 -0.47
N VAL A 38 20.01 -7.75 0.25
CA VAL A 38 20.58 -6.64 1.05
C VAL A 38 20.24 -6.75 2.53
N ARG A 39 19.21 -7.49 2.91
CA ARG A 39 18.81 -7.75 4.31
C ARG A 39 17.83 -8.89 4.41
N THR A 40 17.59 -9.40 5.61
CA THR A 40 16.47 -10.33 5.86
C THR A 40 15.13 -9.60 5.71
N PHE A 41 14.26 -10.13 4.85
CA PHE A 41 12.90 -9.67 4.65
C PHE A 41 12.01 -10.84 4.20
N SER A 42 10.83 -11.01 4.80
CA SER A 42 9.92 -12.09 4.43
C SER A 42 8.52 -11.57 4.15
N MET A 43 8.14 -11.56 2.86
CA MET A 43 6.78 -11.29 2.46
C MET A 43 5.88 -12.49 2.81
N ARG A 44 6.42 -13.70 2.77
CA ARG A 44 5.71 -14.91 3.23
C ARG A 44 5.25 -14.79 4.68
N LYS A 45 6.14 -14.30 5.57
CA LYS A 45 5.84 -14.07 6.98
C LYS A 45 4.69 -13.06 7.13
N ILE A 46 4.79 -11.90 6.48
CA ILE A 46 3.74 -10.87 6.49
C ILE A 46 2.39 -11.45 6.04
N ILE A 47 2.38 -12.24 4.95
CA ILE A 47 1.16 -12.93 4.48
C ILE A 47 0.59 -13.88 5.53
N ARG A 48 1.46 -14.65 6.20
CA ARG A 48 1.06 -15.62 7.22
C ARG A 48 0.42 -14.93 8.41
N GLU A 49 1.05 -13.86 8.88
CA GLU A 49 0.56 -13.05 9.99
C GLU A 49 -0.78 -12.39 9.65
N ALA A 50 -0.93 -11.87 8.43
CA ALA A 50 -2.19 -11.27 7.96
C ALA A 50 -3.34 -12.27 7.90
N THR A 51 -3.06 -13.51 7.52
CA THR A 51 -4.06 -14.59 7.54
C THR A 51 -4.61 -14.82 8.94
N PHE A 52 -3.79 -14.51 9.96
CA PHE A 52 -4.11 -14.70 11.36
C PHE A 52 -4.37 -13.40 12.11
N GLY A 53 -4.58 -12.25 11.47
CA GLY A 53 -4.74 -10.98 12.19
C GLY A 53 -3.61 -10.65 13.18
N MET A 54 -2.45 -11.32 13.07
CA MET A 54 -1.27 -11.22 13.95
C MET A 54 -0.21 -10.33 13.32
N THR A 55 -0.63 -9.37 12.48
CA THR A 55 0.30 -8.50 11.77
C THR A 55 0.90 -7.48 12.71
N GLU A 56 2.23 -7.42 12.75
CA GLU A 56 2.96 -6.31 13.36
C GLU A 56 2.84 -5.07 12.45
N VAL A 57 1.65 -4.46 12.43
CA VAL A 57 1.35 -3.29 11.59
C VAL A 57 2.18 -2.06 11.98
N GLU A 58 2.68 -2.03 13.22
CA GLU A 58 3.63 -1.03 13.73
C GLU A 58 5.06 -1.27 13.24
N GLY A 59 5.34 -2.46 12.69
CA GLY A 59 6.66 -2.87 12.24
C GLY A 59 7.09 -2.20 10.94
N GLU A 60 8.40 -2.05 10.76
CA GLU A 60 8.98 -1.45 9.55
C GLU A 60 8.84 -2.34 8.30
N ASP A 61 8.68 -3.64 8.47
CA ASP A 61 8.75 -4.60 7.37
C ASP A 61 7.58 -4.43 6.38
N ILE A 62 6.39 -4.07 6.83
CA ILE A 62 5.26 -3.80 5.92
C ILE A 62 5.58 -2.66 4.95
N TRP A 63 6.44 -1.71 5.32
CA TRP A 63 6.84 -0.56 4.52
C TRP A 63 7.96 -0.85 3.51
N ARG A 64 8.68 -1.97 3.68
CA ARG A 64 9.84 -2.29 2.82
C ARG A 64 9.44 -2.69 1.41
N CYS A 65 8.33 -3.40 1.24
CA CYS A 65 7.93 -3.88 -0.09
C CYS A 65 7.88 -2.72 -1.11
N THR A 66 8.67 -2.83 -2.18
CA THR A 66 8.75 -1.80 -3.23
C THR A 66 7.70 -2.00 -4.32
N SER A 67 6.75 -2.93 -4.13
CA SER A 67 5.73 -3.28 -5.14
C SER A 67 6.30 -3.66 -6.52
N CYS A 68 7.52 -4.21 -6.57
CA CYS A 68 8.23 -4.50 -7.83
C CYS A 68 7.61 -5.59 -8.74
N GLY A 69 6.60 -6.33 -8.27
CA GLY A 69 5.92 -7.34 -9.09
C GLY A 69 6.62 -8.69 -9.26
N ASN A 70 7.79 -8.94 -8.66
CA ASN A 70 8.48 -10.24 -8.80
C ASN A 70 7.71 -11.40 -8.15
N CYS A 71 7.27 -11.23 -6.91
CA CYS A 71 6.58 -12.27 -6.16
C CYS A 71 5.21 -12.67 -6.72
N PRO A 72 4.29 -11.77 -7.13
CA PRO A 72 3.02 -12.20 -7.72
C PRO A 72 3.20 -12.94 -9.04
N ARG A 73 4.18 -12.54 -9.90
CA ARG A 73 4.47 -13.20 -11.18
C ARG A 73 4.87 -14.66 -11.03
N GLN A 74 5.47 -15.01 -9.90
CA GLN A 74 5.97 -16.35 -9.61
C GLN A 74 5.01 -17.14 -8.70
N CYS A 75 3.93 -16.53 -8.20
CA CYS A 75 3.07 -17.19 -7.23
C CYS A 75 2.23 -18.30 -7.89
N PRO A 76 2.38 -19.58 -7.49
CA PRO A 76 1.64 -20.70 -8.09
C PRO A 76 0.14 -20.71 -7.72
N ARG A 77 -0.28 -19.84 -6.79
CA ARG A 77 -1.68 -19.70 -6.35
C ARG A 77 -2.33 -18.40 -6.82
N GLY A 78 -1.57 -17.53 -7.50
CA GLY A 78 -2.06 -16.20 -7.86
C GLY A 78 -2.44 -15.35 -6.64
N VAL A 79 -1.78 -15.53 -5.49
CA VAL A 79 -1.99 -14.66 -4.32
C VAL A 79 -1.71 -13.22 -4.74
N LYS A 80 -2.64 -12.32 -4.39
CA LYS A 80 -2.55 -10.89 -4.62
C LYS A 80 -1.59 -10.22 -3.62
N ILE A 81 -0.33 -10.65 -3.64
CA ILE A 81 0.69 -10.37 -2.62
C ILE A 81 0.92 -8.87 -2.41
N ILE A 82 0.91 -8.09 -3.50
CA ILE A 82 1.16 -6.65 -3.42
C ILE A 82 -0.05 -5.96 -2.79
N GLU A 83 -1.25 -6.30 -3.26
CA GLU A 83 -2.51 -5.74 -2.79
C GLU A 83 -2.71 -6.03 -1.31
N SER A 84 -2.43 -7.26 -0.92
CA SER A 84 -2.27 -7.74 0.44
C SER A 84 -1.28 -6.89 1.27
N GLY A 85 -0.07 -6.63 0.79
CA GLY A 85 0.88 -5.78 1.51
C GLY A 85 0.42 -4.31 1.61
N VAL A 86 -0.25 -3.80 0.57
CA VAL A 86 -0.81 -2.45 0.54
C VAL A 86 -2.00 -2.31 1.49
N SER A 87 -2.84 -3.34 1.63
CA SER A 87 -3.97 -3.32 2.57
C SER A 87 -3.48 -3.15 4.02
N LEU A 88 -2.40 -3.84 4.40
CA LEU A 88 -1.78 -3.66 5.72
C LEU A 88 -1.25 -2.25 5.95
N ARG A 89 -0.70 -1.60 4.91
CA ARG A 89 -0.25 -0.21 5.00
C ARG A 89 -1.39 0.77 5.17
N ARG A 90 -2.52 0.54 4.48
CA ARG A 90 -3.74 1.37 4.63
C ARG A 90 -4.23 1.33 6.07
N ILE A 91 -4.36 0.13 6.62
CA ILE A 91 -4.74 -0.10 8.02
C ILE A 91 -3.76 0.62 8.95
N ALA A 92 -2.45 0.42 8.76
CA ALA A 92 -1.43 1.10 9.55
C ALA A 92 -1.60 2.64 9.50
N THR A 93 -1.78 3.23 8.31
CA THR A 93 -1.98 4.68 8.18
C THR A 93 -3.27 5.19 8.81
N GLU A 94 -4.36 4.41 8.79
CA GLU A 94 -5.62 4.77 9.45
C GLU A 94 -5.45 4.86 10.97
N TYR A 95 -4.59 4.02 11.55
CA TYR A 95 -4.19 4.09 12.96
C TYR A 95 -3.05 5.09 13.24
N GLY A 96 -2.68 5.93 12.27
CA GLY A 96 -1.61 6.93 12.42
C GLY A 96 -0.20 6.34 12.49
N VAL A 97 -0.03 5.08 12.08
CA VAL A 97 1.27 4.42 11.98
C VAL A 97 1.88 4.73 10.61
N PHE A 98 3.08 5.32 10.64
CA PHE A 98 3.85 5.69 9.45
C PHE A 98 5.25 5.10 9.54
N PRO A 99 5.96 4.93 8.40
CA PRO A 99 7.37 4.54 8.41
C PRO A 99 8.20 5.45 9.30
N THR A 100 9.25 4.92 9.92
CA THR A 100 10.16 5.67 10.81
C THR A 100 10.76 6.90 10.13
N SER A 101 10.97 6.86 8.81
CA SER A 101 11.45 8.01 8.03
C SER A 101 10.42 9.14 7.88
N VAL A 102 9.13 8.83 8.00
CA VAL A 102 8.02 9.78 7.82
C VAL A 102 7.52 10.30 9.17
N ARG A 103 7.47 9.43 10.20
CA ARG A 103 7.00 9.76 11.56
C ARG A 103 7.53 11.08 12.15
N PRO A 104 8.82 11.46 12.03
CA PRO A 104 9.31 12.72 12.58
C PRO A 104 8.83 13.96 11.78
N VAL A 105 8.41 13.79 10.53
CA VAL A 105 7.97 14.88 9.66
C VAL A 105 6.45 15.06 9.78
N ARG A 106 6.02 15.64 10.91
CA ARG A 106 4.59 15.77 11.26
C ARG A 106 3.73 16.42 10.18
N THR A 107 4.28 17.38 9.44
CA THR A 107 3.60 18.05 8.32
C THR A 107 3.24 17.08 7.20
N ILE A 108 4.14 16.16 6.84
CA ILE A 108 3.88 15.13 5.83
C ILE A 108 2.80 14.18 6.32
N SER A 109 2.93 13.64 7.53
CA SER A 109 1.91 12.72 8.08
C SER A 109 0.53 13.37 8.18
N ALA A 110 0.47 14.63 8.65
CA ALA A 110 -0.77 15.37 8.73
C ALA A 110 -1.38 15.63 7.34
N SER A 111 -0.56 16.01 6.36
CA SER A 111 -1.01 16.24 4.99
C SER A 111 -1.48 14.95 4.30
N LEU A 112 -0.82 13.81 4.56
CA LEU A 112 -1.27 12.52 4.06
C LEU A 112 -2.64 12.13 4.62
N VAL A 113 -2.93 12.44 5.89
CA VAL A 113 -4.24 12.20 6.52
C VAL A 113 -5.30 13.18 6.02
N GLY A 114 -4.98 14.48 5.98
CA GLY A 114 -5.96 15.52 5.63
C GLY A 114 -6.22 15.63 4.13
N GLU A 115 -5.16 15.74 3.33
CA GLU A 115 -5.25 16.03 1.90
C GLU A 115 -5.05 14.79 1.02
N GLY A 116 -4.45 13.72 1.55
CA GLY A 116 -4.12 12.51 0.78
C GLY A 116 -2.94 12.68 -0.17
N ASN A 117 -2.04 13.63 0.13
CA ASN A 117 -0.77 13.84 -0.57
C ASN A 117 0.29 14.32 0.44
N PRO A 118 1.59 14.26 0.13
CA PRO A 118 2.65 14.71 1.04
C PRO A 118 3.02 16.20 0.88
N LEU A 119 2.36 16.94 -0.02
CA LEU A 119 2.74 18.29 -0.44
C LEU A 119 1.93 19.40 0.25
N ASN A 120 0.96 19.05 1.09
CA ASN A 120 0.00 20.00 1.67
C ASN A 120 -0.82 20.76 0.62
N GLU A 121 -1.00 20.14 -0.55
CA GLU A 121 -1.79 20.69 -1.64
C GLU A 121 -3.25 20.27 -1.55
N LYS A 122 -4.16 21.18 -1.84
CA LYS A 122 -5.60 20.89 -1.81
C LYS A 122 -6.01 20.01 -2.99
N ARG A 123 -6.88 19.03 -2.77
CA ARG A 123 -7.36 18.14 -3.84
C ARG A 123 -7.96 18.86 -5.05
N GLU A 124 -8.57 20.03 -4.85
CA GLU A 124 -9.12 20.88 -5.93
C GLU A 124 -8.05 21.38 -6.92
N ASN A 125 -6.80 21.50 -6.49
CA ASN A 125 -5.68 21.95 -7.32
C ASN A 125 -5.14 20.83 -8.23
N ARG A 126 -5.68 19.61 -8.18
CA ARG A 126 -5.06 18.46 -8.86
C ARG A 126 -4.96 18.57 -10.38
N ALA A 127 -5.74 19.45 -10.98
CA ALA A 127 -5.72 19.73 -12.41
C ALA A 127 -4.78 20.89 -12.80
N GLY A 128 -4.07 21.51 -11.84
CA GLY A 128 -3.20 22.67 -12.06
C GLY A 128 -2.10 22.41 -13.08
N TRP A 129 -1.51 21.21 -13.08
CA TRP A 129 -0.51 20.77 -14.06
C TRP A 129 -0.92 20.95 -15.54
N ALA A 130 -2.23 20.98 -15.84
CA ALA A 130 -2.76 21.10 -17.19
C ALA A 130 -2.90 22.56 -17.67
N GLU A 131 -2.68 23.55 -16.81
CA GLU A 131 -2.83 24.97 -17.15
C GLU A 131 -1.91 25.37 -18.31
N GLY A 132 -2.47 26.05 -19.31
CA GLY A 132 -1.73 26.46 -20.53
C GLY A 132 -1.43 25.32 -21.51
N LEU A 133 -1.82 24.08 -21.22
CA LEU A 133 -1.69 22.94 -22.12
C LEU A 133 -3.01 22.64 -22.85
N ALA A 134 -2.94 21.96 -23.99
CA ALA A 134 -4.11 21.52 -24.75
C ALA A 134 -4.78 20.26 -24.13
N VAL A 135 -4.85 20.19 -22.80
CA VAL A 135 -5.45 19.07 -22.05
C VAL A 135 -6.82 19.50 -21.55
N LYS A 136 -7.85 18.73 -21.89
CA LYS A 136 -9.23 19.01 -21.46
C LYS A 136 -9.45 18.47 -20.04
N PRO A 137 -10.20 19.19 -19.17
CA PRO A 137 -10.70 18.62 -17.93
C PRO A 137 -11.52 17.37 -18.22
N PHE A 138 -11.35 16.35 -17.37
CA PHE A 138 -12.08 15.10 -17.50
C PHE A 138 -13.57 15.30 -17.20
N SER A 139 -14.43 14.63 -17.96
CA SER A 139 -15.87 14.51 -17.71
C SER A 139 -16.29 13.04 -17.81
N GLU A 140 -17.42 12.66 -17.20
CA GLU A 140 -17.85 11.25 -17.13
C GLU A 140 -18.19 10.65 -18.50
N GLU A 141 -18.43 11.48 -19.51
CA GLU A 141 -18.66 11.05 -20.89
C GLU A 141 -17.36 10.67 -21.62
N MET A 142 -16.19 10.98 -21.05
CA MET A 142 -14.89 10.65 -21.65
C MET A 142 -14.48 9.20 -21.32
N GLU A 143 -14.03 8.48 -22.35
CA GLU A 143 -13.56 7.10 -22.18
C GLU A 143 -12.16 7.02 -21.56
N VAL A 144 -11.37 8.09 -21.64
CA VAL A 144 -9.96 8.10 -21.24
C VAL A 144 -9.67 9.27 -20.30
N LEU A 145 -9.12 8.94 -19.13
CA LEU A 145 -8.52 9.89 -18.21
C LEU A 145 -6.99 9.79 -18.31
N TYR A 146 -6.33 10.89 -18.65
CA TYR A 146 -4.88 10.98 -18.51
C TYR A 146 -4.52 11.36 -17.07
N PHE A 147 -3.96 10.41 -16.33
CA PHE A 147 -3.52 10.61 -14.95
C PHE A 147 -1.99 10.77 -14.90
N PRO A 148 -1.44 11.98 -14.63
CA PRO A 148 0.01 12.20 -14.62
C PRO A 148 0.70 11.64 -13.36
N GLY A 149 -0.06 11.01 -12.46
CA GLY A 149 0.43 10.41 -11.22
C GLY A 149 0.24 11.30 -9.99
N CYS A 150 0.24 10.70 -8.80
CA CYS A 150 -0.13 11.38 -7.55
C CYS A 150 0.74 12.60 -7.19
N TYR A 151 2.02 12.58 -7.60
CA TYR A 151 2.99 13.63 -7.26
C TYR A 151 2.97 14.79 -8.26
N LEU A 152 2.70 14.52 -9.54
CA LEU A 152 2.69 15.51 -10.62
C LEU A 152 1.30 16.09 -10.89
N SER A 153 0.26 15.59 -10.20
CA SER A 153 -1.12 16.07 -10.32
C SER A 153 -1.36 17.28 -9.42
N TYR A 154 -0.56 18.35 -9.54
CA TYR A 154 -0.72 19.64 -8.88
C TYR A 154 -0.13 20.73 -9.77
#